data_AF-A0A7K1S6C8-F1
#
_entry.id   AF-A0A7K1S6C8-F1
#
_cell.length_a   1.000
_cell.length_b   1.000
_cell.length_c   1.000
_cell.angle_alpha   90.00
_cell.angle_beta   90.00
_cell.angle_gamma   90.00
#
_symmetry.space_group_name_H-M   'P 1'
#
loop_
_entity.id
_entity.type
_entity.pdbx_description
1 polymer ?
#
loop_
_entity_poly.entity_id
_entity_poly.type
_entity_poly.pdbx_seq_one_letter_code
_entity_poly.pdbx_strand_id
1 'polypeptide(L)'
;MPYINDVFISYKRGRIIEQWINEIFLPLFTENLDYELPDPPKIFIDSTGLTPGVGYWDELFVNLFYSKCIVSIWSPPYFRRSEWCVKEFLTMKHRQELWELGPLKMPKTLIWPVIYREVNPLPEIASGLQYSNYSEFNLVGDAFFKTKSYLLFQKKLQKDIKYVSEIILHAPPLNTEWETYEGKAKIISTLNEYFSKVQGIESTINQKLVTWSEK
;
A
#
# COMPACT_ATOMS: atom_id res chain seq x y z
N MET A 1 -8.16 -8.27 18.28
CA MET A 1 -8.94 -7.46 17.32
C MET A 1 -8.78 -8.01 15.92
N PRO A 2 -9.88 -8.16 15.14
CA PRO A 2 -9.79 -8.53 13.73
C PRO A 2 -9.22 -7.37 12.89
N TYR A 3 -8.79 -7.66 11.66
CA TYR A 3 -8.47 -6.62 10.67
C TYR A 3 -9.66 -5.67 10.49
N ILE A 4 -9.39 -4.36 10.39
CA ILE A 4 -10.43 -3.34 10.17
C ILE A 4 -10.57 -3.01 8.68
N ASN A 5 -9.50 -3.20 7.91
CA ASN A 5 -9.46 -3.00 6.47
C ASN A 5 -8.96 -4.27 5.77
N ASP A 6 -9.50 -4.55 4.58
CA ASP A 6 -8.93 -5.54 3.68
C ASP A 6 -7.72 -4.94 2.94
N VAL A 7 -7.82 -3.67 2.54
CA VAL A 7 -6.81 -3.01 1.71
C VAL A 7 -6.46 -1.63 2.26
N PHE A 8 -5.16 -1.35 2.36
CA PHE A 8 -4.62 0.00 2.51
C PHE A 8 -4.09 0.50 1.16
N ILE A 9 -4.56 1.63 0.65
CA ILE A 9 -4.04 2.23 -0.58
C ILE A 9 -3.08 3.37 -0.23
N SER A 10 -1.81 3.19 -0.60
CA SER A 10 -0.72 4.17 -0.40
C SER A 10 -0.31 4.80 -1.72
N TYR A 11 -0.29 6.13 -1.78
CA TYR A 11 0.17 6.88 -2.96
C TYR A 11 0.63 8.30 -2.57
N LYS A 12 1.58 8.86 -3.33
CA LYS A 12 1.94 10.27 -3.13
C LYS A 12 0.84 11.15 -3.71
N ARG A 13 0.19 11.93 -2.84
CA ARG A 13 -0.85 12.91 -3.24
C ARG A 13 -0.38 13.90 -4.30
N GLY A 14 -1.32 14.25 -5.17
CA GLY A 14 -1.18 15.22 -6.25
C GLY A 14 -2.44 15.23 -7.11
N ARG A 15 -2.84 16.41 -7.60
CA ARG A 15 -4.13 16.64 -8.25
C ARG A 15 -4.53 15.58 -9.29
N ILE A 16 -3.62 15.22 -10.20
CA ILE A 16 -3.91 14.28 -11.29
C ILE A 16 -4.01 12.83 -10.79
N ILE A 17 -3.13 12.40 -9.89
CA ILE A 17 -3.17 11.03 -9.37
C ILE A 17 -4.37 10.84 -8.43
N GLU A 18 -4.74 11.86 -7.64
CA GLU A 18 -5.95 11.83 -6.82
C GLU A 18 -7.21 11.71 -7.69
N GLN A 19 -7.27 12.47 -8.77
CA GLN A 19 -8.35 12.34 -9.75
C GLN A 19 -8.39 10.93 -10.35
N TRP A 20 -7.23 10.41 -10.78
CA TRP A 20 -7.14 9.05 -11.32
C TRP A 20 -7.57 7.98 -10.31
N ILE A 21 -7.16 8.10 -9.06
CA ILE A 21 -7.55 7.16 -8.01
C ILE A 21 -9.06 7.22 -7.80
N ASN A 22 -9.61 8.40 -7.56
CA ASN A 22 -11.00 8.54 -7.13
C ASN A 22 -12.01 8.30 -8.26
N GLU A 23 -11.71 8.72 -9.49
CA GLU A 23 -12.65 8.65 -10.61
C GLU A 23 -12.50 7.39 -11.46
N ILE A 24 -11.33 6.74 -11.45
CA ILE A 24 -11.01 5.66 -12.39
C ILE A 24 -10.64 4.38 -11.65
N PHE A 25 -9.60 4.42 -10.81
CA PHE A 25 -9.05 3.21 -10.22
C PHE A 25 -9.92 2.65 -9.10
N LEU A 26 -10.23 3.46 -8.09
CA LEU A 26 -10.93 3.02 -6.88
C LEU A 26 -12.34 2.47 -7.15
N PRO A 27 -13.20 3.11 -7.98
CA PRO A 27 -14.54 2.59 -8.22
C PRO A 27 -14.49 1.19 -8.83
N LEU A 28 -13.67 1.01 -9.87
CA LEU A 28 -13.51 -0.28 -10.52
C LEU A 28 -12.77 -1.28 -9.63
N PHE A 29 -11.76 -0.86 -8.88
CA PHE A 29 -11.03 -1.72 -7.96
C PHE A 29 -11.97 -2.29 -6.89
N THR A 30 -12.80 -1.43 -6.29
CA THR A 30 -13.77 -1.80 -5.27
C THR A 30 -14.83 -2.75 -5.82
N GLU A 31 -15.43 -2.41 -6.96
CA GLU A 31 -16.47 -3.24 -7.60
C GLU A 31 -15.94 -4.62 -8.00
N ASN A 32 -14.76 -4.69 -8.64
CA ASN A 32 -14.18 -5.98 -9.01
C ASN A 32 -13.79 -6.81 -7.77
N LEU A 33 -13.35 -6.16 -6.69
CA LEU A 33 -12.99 -6.86 -5.47
C LEU A 33 -14.23 -7.38 -4.72
N ASP A 34 -15.34 -6.65 -4.74
CA ASP A 34 -16.63 -7.07 -4.19
C ASP A 34 -17.14 -8.37 -4.83
N TYR A 35 -16.92 -8.56 -6.13
CA TYR A 35 -17.26 -9.82 -6.81
C TYR A 35 -16.38 -11.01 -6.43
N GLU A 36 -15.17 -10.78 -5.91
CA GLU A 36 -14.19 -11.83 -5.60
C GLU A 36 -14.14 -12.17 -4.10
N LEU A 37 -14.77 -11.36 -3.24
CA LEU A 37 -14.80 -11.55 -1.79
C LEU A 37 -16.18 -12.01 -1.29
N PRO A 38 -16.23 -12.74 -0.17
CA PRO A 38 -17.50 -13.15 0.45
C PRO A 38 -18.24 -11.99 1.12
N ASP A 39 -17.51 -10.94 1.53
CA ASP A 39 -18.03 -9.75 2.19
C ASP A 39 -17.58 -8.49 1.43
N PRO A 40 -18.35 -7.38 1.50
CA PRO A 40 -17.96 -6.13 0.87
C PRO A 40 -16.57 -5.64 1.31
N PRO A 41 -15.67 -5.29 0.37
CA PRO A 41 -14.29 -4.94 0.68
C PRO A 41 -14.19 -3.65 1.51
N LYS A 42 -13.39 -3.69 2.58
CA LYS A 42 -13.06 -2.51 3.40
C LYS A 42 -11.75 -1.92 2.93
N ILE A 43 -11.81 -0.78 2.24
CA ILE A 43 -10.64 -0.14 1.65
C ILE A 43 -10.38 1.17 2.37
N PHE A 44 -9.19 1.31 2.94
CA PHE A 44 -8.67 2.56 3.47
C PHE A 44 -7.75 3.22 2.46
N ILE A 45 -7.88 4.53 2.30
CA ILE A 45 -7.06 5.32 1.39
C ILE A 45 -6.41 6.41 2.20
N ASP A 46 -5.10 6.60 2.05
CA ASP A 46 -4.38 7.73 2.62
C ASP A 46 -4.70 9.06 1.88
N SER A 47 -5.99 9.37 1.73
CA SER A 47 -6.53 10.60 1.14
C SER A 47 -7.35 11.43 2.14
N THR A 48 -7.76 10.87 3.27
CA THR A 48 -8.61 11.55 4.24
C THR A 48 -7.80 12.41 5.21
N GLY A 49 -8.26 13.66 5.36
CA GLY A 49 -8.00 14.43 6.57
C GLY A 49 -8.47 13.62 7.77
N LEU A 50 -7.61 13.55 8.77
CA LEU A 50 -7.86 12.96 10.07
C LEU A 50 -9.21 13.35 10.62
N THR A 51 -9.73 12.52 11.51
CA THR A 51 -10.71 13.00 12.47
C THR A 51 -10.12 14.21 13.22
N PRO A 52 -10.69 15.43 13.11
CA PRO A 52 -10.14 16.59 13.79
C PRO A 52 -10.01 16.33 15.29
N GLY A 53 -8.79 16.47 15.82
CA GLY A 53 -8.48 16.17 17.23
C GLY A 53 -7.87 14.79 17.49
N VAL A 54 -7.79 13.89 16.51
CA VAL A 54 -7.04 12.62 16.61
C VAL A 54 -5.60 12.82 16.12
N GLY A 55 -4.64 12.20 16.79
CA GLY A 55 -3.24 12.22 16.37
C GLY A 55 -3.08 11.61 14.98
N TYR A 56 -2.51 12.37 14.04
CA TYR A 56 -2.35 11.95 12.64
C TYR A 56 -1.72 10.57 12.50
N TRP A 57 -0.69 10.36 13.32
CA TRP A 57 0.13 9.16 13.32
C TRP A 57 -0.64 7.94 13.81
N ASP A 58 -1.49 8.13 14.81
CA ASP A 58 -2.20 7.04 15.48
C ASP A 58 -3.26 6.47 14.53
N GLU A 59 -3.99 7.33 13.82
CA GLU A 59 -5.02 6.91 12.87
C GLU A 59 -4.41 6.24 11.62
N LEU A 60 -3.36 6.82 11.04
CA LEU A 60 -2.68 6.26 9.88
C LEU A 60 -2.02 4.91 10.20
N PHE A 61 -1.31 4.83 11.32
CA PHE A 61 -0.64 3.61 11.75
C PHE A 61 -1.64 2.50 12.05
N VAL A 62 -2.74 2.81 12.76
CA VAL A 62 -3.81 1.85 13.03
C VAL A 62 -4.40 1.33 11.71
N ASN A 63 -4.77 2.21 10.78
CA ASN A 63 -5.35 1.76 9.52
C ASN A 63 -4.39 0.90 8.70
N LEU A 64 -3.10 1.23 8.65
CA LEU A 64 -2.10 0.42 7.97
C LEU A 64 -1.91 -0.95 8.65
N PHE A 65 -1.70 -0.96 9.96
CA PHE A 65 -1.34 -2.17 10.69
C PHE A 65 -2.51 -3.17 10.72
N TYR A 66 -3.73 -2.65 10.86
CA TYR A 66 -4.97 -3.43 10.82
C TYR A 66 -5.56 -3.58 9.41
N SER A 67 -4.75 -3.36 8.35
CA SER A 67 -5.08 -3.78 6.99
C SER A 67 -4.53 -5.17 6.68
N LYS A 68 -5.28 -5.98 5.95
CA LYS A 68 -4.77 -7.29 5.49
C LYS A 68 -3.62 -7.14 4.50
N CYS A 69 -3.71 -6.20 3.57
CA CYS A 69 -2.67 -5.92 2.57
C CYS A 69 -2.54 -4.44 2.24
N ILE A 70 -1.50 -4.10 1.48
CA ILE A 70 -1.27 -2.76 0.93
C ILE A 70 -1.25 -2.78 -0.60
N VAL A 71 -1.89 -1.79 -1.21
CA VAL A 71 -1.71 -1.42 -2.61
C VAL A 71 -0.83 -0.19 -2.65
N SER A 72 0.42 -0.35 -3.10
CA SER A 72 1.39 0.73 -3.19
C SER A 72 1.43 1.27 -4.62
N ILE A 73 0.89 2.46 -4.84
CA ILE A 73 0.82 3.10 -6.16
C ILE A 73 2.06 3.97 -6.37
N TRP A 74 3.03 3.38 -7.06
CA TRP A 74 4.36 3.91 -7.27
C TRP A 74 4.42 4.95 -8.39
N SER A 75 5.16 6.01 -8.09
CA SER A 75 5.54 7.07 -9.01
C SER A 75 6.88 7.67 -8.54
N PRO A 76 7.62 8.43 -9.35
CA PRO A 76 8.87 9.04 -8.88
C PRO A 76 8.71 9.87 -7.58
N PRO A 77 7.63 10.65 -7.40
CA PRO A 77 7.36 11.34 -6.13
C PRO A 77 7.12 10.42 -4.93
N TYR A 78 6.62 9.18 -5.13
CA TYR A 78 6.41 8.20 -4.05
C TYR A 78 7.73 7.91 -3.32
N PHE A 79 8.80 7.63 -4.07
CA PHE A 79 10.09 7.26 -3.49
C PHE A 79 11.01 8.44 -3.18
N ARG A 80 10.86 9.55 -3.90
CA ARG A 80 11.77 10.71 -3.77
C ARG A 80 11.28 11.79 -2.82
N ARG A 81 9.96 11.90 -2.62
CA ARG A 81 9.32 13.04 -1.93
C ARG A 81 8.18 12.61 -0.99
N SER A 82 8.09 11.33 -0.64
CA SER A 82 7.02 10.78 0.21
C SER A 82 7.55 9.85 1.29
N GLU A 83 8.06 10.43 2.36
CA GLU A 83 8.58 9.65 3.50
C GLU A 83 7.51 8.71 4.07
N TRP A 84 6.25 9.15 4.14
CA TRP A 84 5.13 8.35 4.64
C TRP A 84 4.80 7.16 3.76
N CYS A 85 4.70 7.35 2.44
CA CYS A 85 4.42 6.24 1.53
C CYS A 85 5.54 5.18 1.56
N VAL A 86 6.79 5.60 1.70
CA VAL A 86 7.91 4.66 1.86
C VAL A 86 7.80 3.90 3.18
N LYS A 87 7.47 4.57 4.30
CA LYS A 87 7.24 3.88 5.58
C LYS A 87 6.08 2.90 5.54
N GLU A 88 4.98 3.25 4.91
CA GLU A 88 3.80 2.38 4.79
C GLU A 88 4.18 1.08 4.07
N PHE A 89 4.87 1.23 2.94
CA PHE A 89 5.43 0.11 2.19
C PHE A 89 6.43 -0.71 3.02
N LEU A 90 7.39 -0.07 3.68
CA LEU A 90 8.39 -0.75 4.51
C LEU A 90 7.77 -1.44 5.74
N THR A 91 6.71 -0.87 6.31
CA THR A 91 5.97 -1.48 7.43
C THR A 91 5.33 -2.79 6.98
N MET A 92 4.68 -2.79 5.81
CA MET A 92 4.09 -4.03 5.28
C MET A 92 5.16 -5.03 4.85
N LYS A 93 6.30 -4.55 4.31
CA LYS A 93 7.46 -5.39 3.97
C LYS A 93 8.03 -6.08 5.22
N HIS A 94 8.24 -5.32 6.30
CA HIS A 94 8.66 -5.87 7.57
C HIS A 94 7.66 -6.92 8.10
N ARG A 95 6.36 -6.65 8.01
CA ARG A 95 5.33 -7.62 8.41
C ARG A 95 5.36 -8.91 7.58
N GLN A 96 5.64 -8.83 6.27
CA GLN A 96 5.86 -10.03 5.45
C GLN A 96 7.07 -10.84 5.93
N GLU A 97 8.16 -10.17 6.28
CA GLU A 97 9.37 -10.82 6.80
C GLU A 97 9.12 -11.53 8.14
N LEU A 98 8.35 -10.90 9.05
CA LEU A 98 7.95 -11.51 10.33
C LEU A 98 7.13 -12.80 10.15
N TRP A 99 6.27 -12.85 9.13
CA TRP A 99 5.51 -14.05 8.76
C TRP A 99 6.28 -14.98 7.82
N GLU A 100 7.52 -14.62 7.47
CA GLU A 100 8.40 -15.26 6.49
C GLU A 100 7.67 -15.61 5.19
N LEU A 101 6.83 -14.68 4.71
CA LEU A 101 6.09 -14.85 3.47
C LEU A 101 7.06 -14.89 2.28
N GLY A 102 6.65 -15.58 1.22
CA GLY A 102 7.47 -15.75 0.02
C GLY A 102 6.84 -16.72 -0.97
N PRO A 103 7.57 -17.15 -2.01
CA PRO A 103 7.02 -17.93 -3.11
C PRO A 103 6.34 -19.25 -2.72
N LEU A 104 6.71 -19.80 -1.55
CA LEU A 104 6.24 -21.08 -1.02
C LEU A 104 5.12 -20.95 0.03
N LYS A 105 4.73 -19.73 0.42
CA LYS A 105 3.63 -19.47 1.38
C LYS A 105 2.42 -18.86 0.67
N MET A 106 1.25 -18.99 1.29
CA MET A 106 0.02 -18.32 0.87
C MET A 106 -0.47 -17.41 2.00
N PRO A 107 -0.62 -16.10 1.75
CA PRO A 107 -0.29 -15.41 0.51
C PRO A 107 1.23 -15.30 0.33
N LYS A 108 1.67 -15.09 -0.90
CA LYS A 108 3.09 -14.92 -1.22
C LYS A 108 3.66 -13.59 -0.74
N THR A 109 2.79 -12.60 -0.58
CA THR A 109 3.08 -11.20 -0.28
C THR A 109 1.86 -10.57 0.37
N LEU A 110 2.05 -9.49 1.11
CA LEU A 110 1.01 -8.57 1.60
C LEU A 110 1.02 -7.25 0.81
N ILE A 111 1.93 -7.09 -0.16
CA ILE A 111 2.08 -5.90 -0.98
C ILE A 111 1.68 -6.22 -2.41
N TRP A 112 0.73 -5.44 -2.95
CA TRP A 112 0.47 -5.34 -4.38
C TRP A 112 1.01 -4.00 -4.92
N PRO A 113 2.19 -3.99 -5.56
CA PRO A 113 2.78 -2.78 -6.09
C PRO A 113 2.27 -2.47 -7.50
N VAL A 114 1.85 -1.22 -7.70
CA VAL A 114 1.29 -0.70 -8.95
C VAL A 114 2.16 0.43 -9.46
N ILE A 115 2.77 0.31 -10.65
CA ILE A 115 3.48 1.42 -11.28
C ILE A 115 2.46 2.32 -12.00
N TYR A 116 2.21 3.51 -11.45
CA TYR A 116 1.38 4.56 -12.08
C TYR A 116 2.20 5.47 -13.01
N ARG A 117 3.47 5.70 -12.68
CA ARG A 117 4.43 6.38 -13.54
C ARG A 117 5.78 5.72 -13.40
N GLU A 118 6.45 5.50 -14.53
CA GLU A 118 7.73 4.79 -14.57
C GLU A 118 8.74 5.39 -13.58
N VAL A 119 9.36 4.51 -12.81
CA VAL A 119 10.40 4.82 -11.83
C VAL A 119 11.66 4.11 -12.31
N ASN A 120 12.64 4.88 -12.79
CA ASN A 120 13.88 4.34 -13.31
C ASN A 120 15.10 5.13 -12.80
N PRO A 121 16.09 4.46 -12.16
CA PRO A 121 16.01 3.08 -11.66
C PRO A 121 14.98 2.96 -10.53
N LEU A 122 14.49 1.74 -10.28
CA LEU A 122 13.77 1.45 -9.04
C LEU A 122 14.74 1.56 -7.85
N PRO A 123 14.28 2.12 -6.72
CA PRO A 123 15.07 2.15 -5.50
C PRO A 123 15.33 0.73 -4.99
N GLU A 124 16.40 0.53 -4.23
CA GLU A 124 16.85 -0.79 -3.79
C GLU A 124 15.78 -1.47 -2.92
N ILE A 125 15.05 -0.70 -2.11
CA ILE A 125 13.94 -1.20 -1.28
C ILE A 125 12.82 -1.88 -2.09
N ALA A 126 12.67 -1.48 -3.36
CA ALA A 126 11.70 -2.00 -4.31
C ALA A 126 12.35 -2.87 -5.40
N SER A 127 13.68 -3.01 -5.38
CA SER A 127 14.42 -3.85 -6.32
C SER A 127 14.05 -5.32 -6.11
N GLY A 128 13.92 -6.06 -7.21
CA GLY A 128 13.52 -7.46 -7.19
C GLY A 128 12.03 -7.73 -6.94
N LEU A 129 11.21 -6.71 -6.66
CA LEU A 129 9.77 -6.87 -6.57
C LEU A 129 9.13 -6.91 -7.96
N GLN A 130 8.24 -7.89 -8.16
CA GLN A 130 7.32 -7.89 -9.29
C GLN A 130 6.23 -6.85 -9.05
N TYR A 131 5.85 -6.11 -10.10
CA TYR A 131 4.84 -5.06 -10.02
C TYR A 131 3.87 -5.13 -11.19
N SER A 132 2.65 -4.64 -10.95
CA SER A 132 1.69 -4.42 -12.02
C SER A 132 1.95 -3.07 -12.68
N ASN A 133 2.30 -3.07 -13.96
CA ASN A 133 2.50 -1.83 -14.69
C ASN A 133 1.17 -1.23 -15.20
N TYR A 134 0.83 -0.04 -14.72
CA TYR A 134 -0.34 0.75 -15.11
C TYR A 134 0.05 2.11 -15.71
N SER A 135 1.31 2.34 -16.06
CA SER A 135 1.81 3.64 -16.52
C SER A 135 1.15 4.11 -17.82
N GLU A 136 0.66 3.20 -18.65
CA GLU A 136 -0.07 3.50 -19.88
C GLU A 136 -1.52 3.96 -19.64
N PHE A 137 -2.03 3.80 -18.41
CA PHE A 137 -3.42 4.11 -18.04
C PHE A 137 -3.53 5.34 -17.13
N ASN A 138 -2.50 6.19 -17.10
CA ASN A 138 -2.40 7.31 -16.15
C ASN A 138 -3.06 8.62 -16.60
N LEU A 139 -3.95 8.54 -17.59
CA LEU A 139 -4.74 9.67 -18.09
C LEU A 139 -6.02 9.85 -17.26
N VAL A 140 -6.55 11.08 -17.24
CA VAL A 140 -7.77 11.45 -16.52
C VAL A 140 -8.74 12.20 -17.44
N GLY A 141 -9.98 12.36 -16.99
CA GLY A 141 -11.05 13.09 -17.69
C GLY A 141 -11.88 12.24 -18.66
N ASP A 142 -13.06 12.75 -19.03
CA ASP A 142 -14.11 12.02 -19.75
C ASP A 142 -13.67 11.36 -21.06
N ALA A 143 -12.71 11.98 -21.76
CA ALA A 143 -12.18 11.44 -23.01
C ALA A 143 -11.51 10.07 -22.79
N PHE A 144 -10.88 9.84 -21.64
CA PHE A 144 -10.21 8.59 -21.33
C PHE A 144 -11.17 7.40 -21.35
N PHE A 145 -12.38 7.54 -20.80
CA PHE A 145 -13.39 6.47 -20.74
C PHE A 145 -13.81 5.94 -22.13
N LYS A 146 -13.60 6.74 -23.19
CA LYS A 146 -13.93 6.38 -24.57
C LYS A 146 -12.73 5.80 -25.35
N THR A 147 -11.57 5.66 -24.70
CA THR A 147 -10.35 5.15 -25.34
C THR A 147 -10.24 3.64 -25.27
N LYS A 148 -9.48 3.06 -26.21
CA LYS A 148 -9.03 1.66 -26.12
C LYS A 148 -8.19 1.41 -24.86
N SER A 149 -7.43 2.42 -24.40
CA SER A 149 -6.63 2.32 -23.18
C SER A 149 -7.48 2.07 -21.94
N TYR A 150 -8.66 2.67 -21.84
CA TYR A 150 -9.57 2.41 -20.72
C TYR A 150 -10.15 0.98 -20.74
N LEU A 151 -10.49 0.44 -21.91
CA LEU A 151 -10.88 -0.97 -22.02
C LEU A 151 -9.75 -1.93 -21.61
N LEU A 152 -8.50 -1.61 -21.99
CA LEU A 152 -7.32 -2.38 -21.60
C LEU A 152 -7.05 -2.27 -20.09
N PHE A 153 -7.24 -1.08 -19.52
CA PHE A 153 -7.17 -0.84 -18.08
C PHE A 153 -8.16 -1.73 -17.32
N GLN A 154 -9.44 -1.72 -17.72
CA GLN A 154 -10.49 -2.54 -17.09
C GLN A 154 -10.14 -4.03 -17.11
N LYS A 155 -9.74 -4.56 -18.28
CA LYS A 155 -9.35 -5.97 -18.43
C LYS A 155 -8.13 -6.33 -17.58
N LYS A 156 -7.14 -5.42 -17.52
CA LYS A 156 -5.95 -5.63 -16.70
C LYS A 156 -6.31 -5.62 -15.22
N LEU A 157 -7.11 -4.66 -14.77
CA LEU A 157 -7.55 -4.56 -13.39
C LEU A 157 -8.33 -5.81 -12.97
N GLN A 158 -9.32 -6.22 -13.74
CA GLN A 158 -10.08 -7.45 -13.47
C GLN A 158 -9.18 -8.68 -13.32
N LYS A 159 -8.14 -8.81 -14.15
CA LYS A 159 -7.16 -9.90 -14.02
C LYS A 159 -6.35 -9.77 -12.73
N ASP A 160 -5.87 -8.57 -12.43
CA ASP A 160 -4.97 -8.35 -11.29
C ASP A 160 -5.69 -8.44 -9.94
N ILE A 161 -6.98 -8.11 -9.88
CA ILE A 161 -7.81 -8.19 -8.66
C ILE A 161 -7.81 -9.60 -8.06
N LYS A 162 -7.75 -10.65 -8.89
CA LYS A 162 -7.67 -12.03 -8.40
C LYS A 162 -6.48 -12.24 -7.46
N TYR A 163 -5.33 -11.67 -7.81
CA TYR A 163 -4.16 -11.72 -6.92
C TYR A 163 -4.40 -10.97 -5.61
N VAL A 164 -5.11 -9.84 -5.65
CA VAL A 164 -5.42 -9.06 -4.43
C VAL A 164 -6.39 -9.82 -3.53
N SER A 165 -7.41 -10.46 -4.12
CA SER A 165 -8.36 -11.30 -3.39
C SER A 165 -7.67 -12.47 -2.70
N GLU A 166 -6.69 -13.14 -3.35
CA GLU A 166 -5.89 -14.20 -2.74
C GLU A 166 -5.09 -13.69 -1.53
N ILE A 167 -4.53 -12.47 -1.62
CA ILE A 167 -3.83 -11.86 -0.49
C ILE A 167 -4.79 -11.66 0.69
N ILE A 168 -5.99 -11.16 0.43
CA ILE A 168 -7.01 -10.85 1.45
C ILE A 168 -7.54 -12.12 2.11
N LEU A 169 -7.87 -13.15 1.32
CA LEU A 169 -8.47 -14.39 1.81
C LEU A 169 -7.49 -15.22 2.64
N HIS A 170 -6.19 -15.12 2.35
CA HIS A 170 -5.16 -15.89 3.04
C HIS A 170 -4.32 -15.07 4.03
N ALA A 171 -4.62 -13.78 4.24
CA ALA A 171 -3.84 -12.91 5.10
C ALA A 171 -3.56 -13.58 6.46
N PRO A 172 -2.30 -13.56 6.95
CA PRO A 172 -1.95 -14.19 8.22
C PRO A 172 -2.75 -13.58 9.36
N PRO A 173 -2.92 -14.26 10.50
CA PRO A 173 -3.61 -13.69 11.64
C PRO A 173 -2.90 -12.41 12.11
N LEU A 174 -3.67 -11.48 12.68
CA LEU A 174 -3.10 -10.27 13.23
C LEU A 174 -2.17 -10.63 14.40
N ASN A 175 -1.01 -9.96 14.51
CA ASN A 175 -0.15 -10.12 15.67
C ASN A 175 -0.81 -9.51 16.92
N THR A 176 -1.13 -10.36 17.90
CA THR A 176 -1.83 -9.98 19.14
C THR A 176 -0.99 -9.15 20.09
N GLU A 177 0.35 -9.10 19.94
CA GLU A 177 1.20 -8.21 20.74
C GLU A 177 0.75 -6.74 20.61
N TRP A 178 0.20 -6.38 19.44
CA TRP A 178 -0.30 -5.04 19.14
C TRP A 178 -1.55 -4.63 19.94
N GLU A 179 -2.21 -5.56 20.64
CA GLU A 179 -3.37 -5.25 21.48
C GLU A 179 -2.97 -4.64 22.83
N THR A 180 -1.70 -4.76 23.19
CA THR A 180 -1.15 -4.24 24.45
C THR A 180 -0.31 -2.98 24.22
N TYR A 181 -0.28 -2.08 25.19
CA TYR A 181 0.57 -0.88 25.11
C TYR A 181 2.06 -1.24 24.93
N GLU A 182 2.54 -2.22 25.69
CA GLU A 182 3.94 -2.68 25.63
C GLU A 182 4.30 -3.28 24.27
N GLY A 183 3.44 -4.14 23.73
CA GLY A 183 3.66 -4.72 22.41
C GLY A 183 3.60 -3.68 21.28
N LYS A 184 2.74 -2.66 21.40
CA LYS A 184 2.74 -1.52 20.46
C LYS A 184 4.08 -0.78 20.47
N ALA A 185 4.58 -0.42 21.65
CA ALA A 185 5.87 0.27 21.78
C ALA A 185 7.03 -0.56 21.21
N LYS A 186 7.04 -1.86 21.49
CA LYS A 186 8.03 -2.82 20.96
C LYS A 186 8.00 -2.90 19.42
N ILE A 187 6.81 -2.98 18.82
CA ILE A 187 6.64 -3.01 17.36
C ILE A 187 7.11 -1.69 16.73
N ILE A 188 6.74 -0.55 17.32
CA ILE A 188 7.20 0.77 16.85
C ILE A 188 8.72 0.87 16.89
N SER A 189 9.33 0.46 18.01
CA SER A 189 10.79 0.41 18.15
C SER A 189 11.44 -0.48 17.09
N THR A 190 10.90 -1.68 16.87
CA THR A 190 11.40 -2.63 15.84
C THR A 190 11.29 -2.04 14.43
N LEU A 191 10.18 -1.37 14.12
CA LEU A 191 10.00 -0.70 12.82
C LEU A 191 10.97 0.48 12.65
N ASN A 192 11.22 1.26 13.70
CA ASN A 192 12.17 2.36 13.67
C ASN A 192 13.61 1.87 13.43
N GLU A 193 14.00 0.76 14.07
CA GLU A 193 15.27 0.08 13.79
C GLU A 193 15.34 -0.44 12.36
N TYR A 194 14.25 -1.05 11.86
CA TYR A 194 14.15 -1.53 10.49
C TYR A 194 14.35 -0.40 9.48
N PHE A 195 13.68 0.74 9.67
CA PHE A 195 13.84 1.92 8.81
C PHE A 195 15.26 2.47 8.86
N SER A 196 15.89 2.52 10.04
CA SER A 196 17.27 2.99 10.18
C SER A 196 18.26 2.09 9.42
N LYS A 197 18.06 0.77 9.48
CA LYS A 197 18.86 -0.21 8.73
C LYS A 197 18.70 -0.01 7.22
N VAL A 198 17.46 0.14 6.76
CA VAL A 198 17.14 0.36 5.34
C VAL A 198 17.77 1.68 4.84
N GLN A 199 17.67 2.76 5.61
CA GLN A 199 18.27 4.04 5.26
C GLN A 199 19.79 3.98 5.14
N GLY A 200 20.45 3.16 5.98
CA GLY A 200 21.90 2.96 5.92
C GLY A 200 22.38 2.23 4.66
N ILE A 201 21.49 1.48 4.00
CA ILE A 201 21.78 0.73 2.76
C ILE A 201 21.55 1.63 1.53
N GLU A 202 20.64 2.60 1.60
CA GLU A 202 20.11 3.26 0.42
C GLU A 202 20.68 4.67 0.18
N SER A 203 21.61 4.79 -0.78
CA SER A 203 22.24 6.08 -1.17
C SER A 203 21.38 6.98 -2.06
N THR A 204 20.24 6.49 -2.56
CA THR A 204 19.39 7.19 -3.55
C THR A 204 18.11 7.77 -2.96
N ILE A 205 17.73 7.41 -1.73
CA ILE A 205 16.70 8.12 -0.98
C ILE A 205 17.33 9.41 -0.43
N ASN A 206 17.16 10.52 -1.15
CA ASN A 206 17.51 11.87 -0.68
C ASN A 206 16.61 12.36 0.48
N GLN A 207 15.92 11.45 1.17
CA GLN A 207 14.97 11.72 2.25
C GLN A 207 15.42 11.03 3.52
N LYS A 208 15.24 11.69 4.66
CA LYS A 208 15.47 11.03 5.95
C LYS A 208 14.20 10.24 6.28
N LEU A 209 14.30 8.93 6.48
CA LEU A 209 13.13 8.19 6.97
C LEU A 209 12.81 8.68 8.38
N VAL A 210 11.66 9.32 8.55
CA VAL A 210 11.15 9.74 9.87
C VAL A 210 10.85 8.47 10.70
N THR A 211 10.77 8.55 12.03
CA THR A 211 10.33 7.41 12.86
C THR A 211 8.82 7.40 13.03
N TRP A 212 8.24 6.25 13.39
CA TRP A 212 6.90 6.22 14.00
C TRP A 212 7.01 6.79 15.42
N SER A 213 6.03 7.60 15.83
CA SER A 213 6.00 8.22 17.16
C SER A 213 5.74 7.17 18.24
N GLU A 214 6.53 7.15 19.31
CA GLU A 214 6.41 6.22 20.45
C GLU A 214 5.38 6.65 21.53
N LYS A 215 4.49 7.61 21.22
CA LYS A 215 3.63 8.22 22.23
C LYS A 215 2.45 7.33 22.61
#